data_AF-A0AAV8Y1B4-F1
#
_entry.id   AF-A0AAV8Y1B4-F1
#
_cell.length_a   1.000
_cell.length_b   1.000
_cell.length_c   1.000
_cell.angle_alpha   90.00
_cell.angle_beta   90.00
_cell.angle_gamma   90.00
#
_symmetry.space_group_name_H-M   'P 1'
#
loop_
_entity.id
_entity.type
_entity.pdbx_description
1 polymer ?
#
loop_
_entity_poly.entity_id
_entity_poly.type
_entity_poly.pdbx_seq_one_letter_code
_entity_poly.pdbx_strand_id
1 'polypeptide(L)'
;MASYMIEQHLQMIKLYYQNECSLMRTLPVLRPFYDRRDGPSKSTLQRLVAKFETTGSVTNLPTPVRQRIAISEEDIAAVRVSVQENPRQSIPRRAQELGRSQTLTWRILHRDFGLHPYKIKLTQELKRIEEEDVSLALILPL
;
A
#
# COMPACT_ATOMS: atom_id res chain seq x y z
N MET A 1 -3.56 -19.72 -6.48
CA MET A 1 -4.65 -20.39 -7.23
C MET A 1 -4.53 -19.96 -8.67
N ALA A 2 -4.64 -20.88 -9.63
CA ALA A 2 -4.65 -20.52 -11.05
C ALA A 2 -5.81 -19.55 -11.31
N SER A 3 -5.52 -18.43 -11.96
CA SER A 3 -6.52 -17.44 -12.34
C SER A 3 -7.06 -17.84 -13.70
N TYR A 4 -8.28 -18.36 -13.74
CA TYR A 4 -8.95 -18.70 -14.99
C TYR A 4 -9.51 -17.45 -15.66
N MET A 5 -9.46 -17.44 -16.99
CA MET A 5 -10.08 -16.41 -17.82
C MET A 5 -11.60 -16.60 -17.89
N ILE A 6 -12.32 -15.55 -18.25
CA ILE A 6 -13.79 -15.57 -18.35
C ILE A 6 -14.27 -16.65 -19.33
N GLU A 7 -13.57 -16.83 -20.45
CA GLU A 7 -13.88 -17.86 -21.45
C GLU A 7 -13.79 -19.27 -20.87
N GLN A 8 -12.74 -19.55 -20.08
CA GLN A 8 -12.53 -20.84 -19.44
C GLN A 8 -13.63 -21.13 -18.41
N HIS A 9 -14.06 -20.12 -17.66
CA HIS A 9 -15.19 -20.25 -16.76
C HIS A 9 -16.49 -20.57 -17.50
N LEU A 10 -16.75 -19.90 -18.61
CA LEU A 10 -17.97 -20.13 -19.40
C LEU A 10 -17.97 -21.53 -20.00
N GLN A 11 -16.83 -22.00 -20.49
CA GLN A 11 -16.66 -23.37 -20.98
C GLN A 11 -16.95 -24.39 -19.87
N MET A 12 -16.40 -24.19 -18.66
CA MET A 12 -16.65 -25.05 -17.51
C MET A 12 -18.13 -25.12 -17.14
N ILE A 13 -18.81 -23.97 -17.10
CA ILE A 13 -20.24 -23.89 -16.76
C ILE A 13 -21.10 -24.57 -17.84
N LYS A 14 -20.80 -24.32 -19.13
CA LYS A 14 -21.50 -24.95 -20.25
C LYS A 14 -21.41 -26.48 -20.18
N LEU A 15 -20.21 -27.00 -19.99
CA LEU A 15 -19.98 -28.44 -19.83
C LEU A 15 -20.64 -28.99 -18.57
N TYR A 16 -20.70 -28.21 -17.48
CA TYR A 16 -21.36 -28.61 -16.24
C TYR A 16 -22.85 -28.92 -16.44
N TYR A 17 -23.58 -28.00 -17.07
CA TYR A 17 -25.00 -28.20 -17.34
C TYR A 17 -25.28 -29.26 -18.41
N GLN A 18 -24.40 -29.42 -19.41
CA GLN A 18 -24.52 -30.49 -20.40
C GLN A 18 -24.37 -31.90 -19.81
N ASN A 19 -23.65 -32.05 -18.70
CA ASN A 19 -23.39 -33.33 -18.04
C ASN A 19 -24.28 -33.55 -16.80
N GLU A 20 -25.54 -33.10 -16.85
CA GLU A 20 -26.54 -33.29 -15.78
C GLU A 20 -26.10 -32.72 -14.42
N CYS A 21 -25.36 -31.61 -14.41
CA CYS A 21 -24.87 -30.96 -13.18
C CYS A 21 -23.98 -31.87 -12.31
N SER A 22 -23.34 -32.90 -12.90
CA SER A 22 -22.49 -33.84 -12.17
C SER A 22 -21.00 -33.49 -12.27
N LEU A 23 -20.41 -33.06 -11.15
CA LEU A 23 -18.97 -32.74 -11.07
C LEU A 23 -18.06 -33.91 -11.45
N MET A 24 -18.50 -35.15 -11.19
CA MET A 24 -17.71 -36.35 -11.50
C MET A 24 -17.68 -36.67 -12.99
N ARG A 25 -18.75 -36.31 -13.73
CA ARG A 25 -18.82 -36.49 -15.18
C ARG A 25 -18.12 -35.36 -15.93
N THR A 26 -18.13 -34.15 -15.38
CA THR A 26 -17.61 -32.96 -16.06
C THR A 26 -16.08 -32.87 -16.03
N LEU A 27 -15.46 -33.21 -14.90
CA LEU A 27 -14.01 -33.09 -14.73
C LEU A 27 -13.20 -33.95 -15.73
N PRO A 28 -13.53 -35.24 -15.97
CA PRO A 28 -12.85 -36.02 -17.01
C PRO A 28 -12.99 -35.42 -18.40
N VAL A 29 -14.18 -34.88 -18.73
CA VAL A 29 -14.45 -34.24 -20.02
C VAL A 29 -13.67 -32.94 -20.16
N LEU A 30 -13.41 -32.23 -19.07
CA LEU A 30 -12.62 -31.00 -19.07
C LEU A 30 -11.11 -31.25 -19.24
N ARG A 31 -10.59 -32.41 -18.82
CA ARG A 31 -9.14 -32.70 -18.83
C ARG A 31 -8.41 -32.46 -20.16
N PRO A 32 -8.97 -32.80 -21.34
CA PRO A 32 -8.28 -32.58 -22.62
C PRO A 32 -8.13 -31.10 -23.00
N PHE A 33 -8.94 -30.21 -22.41
CA PHE A 33 -8.96 -28.78 -22.76
C PHE A 33 -7.95 -27.95 -21.96
N TYR A 34 -7.29 -28.51 -20.96
CA TYR A 34 -6.31 -27.82 -20.11
C TYR A 34 -5.01 -28.61 -20.04
N ASP A 35 -3.90 -27.91 -19.84
CA ASP A 35 -2.62 -28.55 -19.57
C ASP A 35 -2.65 -29.33 -18.25
N ARG A 36 -1.75 -30.33 -18.13
CA ARG A 36 -1.71 -31.25 -16.98
C ARG A 36 -1.67 -30.56 -15.61
N ARG A 37 -1.17 -29.33 -15.53
CA ARG A 37 -1.07 -28.54 -14.29
C ARG A 37 -2.17 -27.49 -14.13
N ASP A 38 -2.87 -27.13 -15.19
CA ASP A 38 -3.83 -26.01 -15.21
C ASP A 38 -5.30 -26.47 -15.18
N GLY A 39 -5.52 -27.79 -15.18
CA GLY A 39 -6.85 -28.38 -15.09
C GLY A 39 -7.62 -27.96 -13.83
N PRO A 40 -8.94 -27.68 -13.97
CA PRO A 40 -9.76 -27.27 -12.84
C PRO A 40 -9.88 -28.39 -11.81
N SER A 41 -9.70 -28.02 -10.54
CA SER A 41 -9.98 -28.93 -9.43
C SER A 41 -11.49 -29.03 -9.19
N LYS A 42 -11.92 -30.10 -8.50
CA LYS A 42 -13.32 -30.28 -8.08
C LYS A 42 -13.84 -29.07 -7.29
N SER A 43 -13.04 -28.56 -6.36
CA SER A 43 -13.43 -27.41 -5.53
C SER A 43 -13.49 -26.11 -6.32
N THR A 44 -12.63 -25.95 -7.33
CA THR A 44 -12.67 -24.81 -8.26
C THR A 44 -13.99 -24.79 -9.02
N LEU A 45 -14.36 -25.92 -9.64
CA LEU A 45 -15.59 -26.01 -10.42
C LEU A 45 -16.82 -25.82 -9.54
N GLN A 46 -16.85 -26.42 -8.34
CA GLN A 46 -17.96 -26.26 -7.41
C GLN A 46 -18.13 -24.80 -6.95
N ARG A 47 -17.04 -24.10 -6.63
CA ARG A 47 -17.10 -22.68 -6.26
C ARG A 47 -17.58 -21.81 -7.42
N LEU A 48 -17.14 -22.13 -8.65
CA LEU A 48 -17.55 -21.41 -9.84
C LEU A 48 -19.05 -21.56 -10.10
N VAL A 49 -19.59 -22.78 -10.03
CA VAL A 49 -21.02 -23.05 -10.20
C VAL A 49 -21.83 -22.35 -9.10
N ALA A 50 -21.46 -22.52 -7.83
CA ALA A 50 -22.18 -21.88 -6.72
C ALA A 50 -22.21 -20.35 -6.86
N LYS A 51 -21.09 -19.75 -7.27
CA LYS A 51 -21.01 -18.31 -7.55
C LYS A 51 -21.90 -17.90 -8.73
N PHE A 52 -21.93 -18.70 -9.79
CA PHE A 52 -22.79 -18.45 -10.94
C PHE A 52 -24.27 -18.54 -10.57
N GLU A 53 -24.68 -19.54 -9.80
CA GLU A 53 -26.07 -19.71 -9.35
C GLU A 53 -26.52 -18.61 -8.38
N THR A 54 -25.61 -18.11 -7.54
CA THR A 54 -25.92 -17.04 -6.57
C THR A 54 -25.92 -15.64 -7.18
N THR A 55 -24.97 -15.34 -8.07
CA THR A 55 -24.76 -13.96 -8.59
C THR A 55 -25.19 -13.80 -10.05
N GLY A 56 -25.36 -14.90 -10.79
CA GLY A 56 -25.60 -14.90 -12.24
C GLY A 56 -24.38 -14.50 -13.08
N SER A 57 -23.22 -14.30 -12.45
CA SER A 57 -22.02 -13.79 -13.10
C SER A 57 -20.85 -14.77 -13.06
N VAL A 58 -20.13 -14.81 -14.18
CA VAL A 58 -18.95 -15.64 -14.42
C VAL A 58 -17.64 -14.85 -14.21
N THR A 59 -17.73 -13.52 -14.11
CA THR A 59 -16.57 -12.64 -13.95
C THR A 59 -15.93 -12.80 -12.59
N ASN A 60 -14.60 -12.74 -12.52
CA ASN A 60 -13.90 -12.71 -11.24
C ASN A 60 -14.34 -11.48 -10.44
N LEU A 61 -14.64 -11.66 -9.15
CA LEU A 61 -14.87 -10.49 -8.31
C LEU A 61 -13.53 -9.77 -8.19
N PRO A 62 -13.52 -8.43 -8.25
CA PRO A 62 -12.32 -7.69 -7.90
C PRO A 62 -11.92 -8.14 -6.49
N THR A 63 -10.64 -8.48 -6.32
CA THR A 63 -10.13 -8.83 -5.00
C THR A 63 -10.43 -7.65 -4.08
N PRO A 64 -11.10 -7.86 -2.93
CA PRO A 64 -11.40 -6.77 -2.02
C PRO A 64 -10.07 -6.14 -1.60
N VAL A 65 -9.81 -4.95 -2.13
CA VAL A 65 -8.61 -4.21 -1.75
C VAL A 65 -8.84 -3.77 -0.31
N ARG A 66 -7.86 -4.05 0.56
CA ARG A 66 -7.90 -3.58 1.94
C ARG A 66 -8.21 -2.09 1.95
N GLN A 67 -9.38 -1.73 2.46
CA GLN A 67 -9.78 -0.34 2.60
C GLN A 67 -8.75 0.36 3.49
N ARG A 68 -8.18 1.43 2.96
CA ARG A 68 -7.20 2.25 3.68
C ARG A 68 -7.94 2.99 4.80
N ILE A 69 -7.31 3.14 5.96
CA ILE A 69 -7.84 3.95 7.07
C ILE A 69 -8.28 5.31 6.49
N ALA A 70 -9.57 5.63 6.66
CA ALA A 70 -10.13 6.89 6.22
C ALA A 70 -9.42 8.03 6.95
N ILE A 71 -8.83 8.94 6.18
CA ILE A 71 -8.31 10.20 6.69
C ILE A 71 -9.49 11.17 6.60
N SER A 72 -9.99 11.66 7.73
CA SER A 72 -11.07 12.64 7.75
C SER A 72 -10.54 14.01 7.30
N GLU A 73 -11.38 14.81 6.65
CA GLU A 73 -11.07 16.22 6.35
C GLU A 73 -10.80 17.02 7.63
N GLU A 74 -11.48 16.67 8.73
CA GLU A 74 -11.24 17.24 10.05
C GLU A 74 -9.81 16.96 10.54
N ASP A 75 -9.30 15.74 10.31
CA ASP A 75 -7.95 15.36 10.71
C ASP A 75 -6.90 16.17 9.93
N ILE A 76 -7.14 16.37 8.64
CA ILE A 76 -6.27 17.16 7.77
C ILE A 76 -6.27 18.62 8.24
N ALA A 77 -7.45 19.18 8.53
CA ALA A 77 -7.58 20.55 9.03
C ALA A 77 -6.87 20.73 10.38
N ALA A 78 -7.07 19.81 11.33
CA ALA A 78 -6.42 19.86 12.64
C ALA A 78 -4.88 19.80 12.55
N VAL A 79 -4.35 18.90 11.71
CA VAL A 79 -2.90 18.83 11.48
C VAL A 79 -2.40 20.09 10.76
N ARG A 80 -3.18 20.67 9.83
CA ARG A 80 -2.81 21.93 9.15
C ARG A 80 -2.67 23.08 10.14
N VAL A 81 -3.66 23.28 11.00
CA VAL A 81 -3.64 24.35 12.03
C VAL A 81 -2.44 24.17 12.93
N SER A 82 -2.23 22.96 13.43
CA SER A 82 -1.10 22.66 14.31
C SER A 82 0.26 22.94 13.63
N VAL A 83 0.41 22.63 12.33
CA VAL A 83 1.64 22.92 11.57
C VAL A 83 1.85 24.42 11.38
N GLN A 84 0.78 25.18 11.16
CA GLN A 84 0.84 26.64 11.04
C GLN A 84 1.23 27.31 12.36
N GLU A 85 0.69 26.84 13.50
CA GLU A 85 1.04 27.35 14.83
C GLU A 85 2.49 27.04 15.19
N ASN A 86 2.93 25.79 15.00
CA ASN A 86 4.24 25.34 15.42
C ASN A 86 4.92 24.48 14.34
N PRO A 87 5.63 25.09 13.37
CA PRO A 87 6.23 24.35 12.24
C PRO A 87 7.41 23.48 12.65
N ARG A 88 8.12 23.83 13.74
CA ARG A 88 9.30 23.07 14.23
C ARG A 88 8.94 21.89 15.12
N GLN A 89 7.65 21.70 15.43
CA GLN A 89 7.21 20.66 16.33
C GLN A 89 7.35 19.27 15.70
N SER A 90 7.83 18.31 16.50
CA SER A 90 8.02 16.94 16.05
C SER A 90 6.68 16.23 15.83
N ILE A 91 6.67 15.31 14.87
CA ILE A 91 5.51 14.45 14.55
C ILE A 91 4.95 13.71 15.77
N PRO A 92 5.75 13.04 16.63
CA PRO A 92 5.21 12.33 17.78
C PRO A 92 4.51 13.27 18.77
N ARG A 93 5.06 14.45 19.00
CA ARG A 93 4.47 15.44 19.92
C ARG A 93 3.16 15.99 19.36
N ARG A 94 3.13 16.33 18.07
CA ARG A 94 1.92 16.77 17.37
C ARG A 94 0.81 15.72 17.44
N ALA A 95 1.16 14.46 17.20
CA ALA A 95 0.21 13.36 17.25
C ALA A 95 -0.39 13.18 18.66
N GLN A 96 0.43 13.33 19.71
CA GLN A 96 -0.02 13.27 21.09
C GLN A 96 -0.99 14.41 21.45
N GLU A 97 -0.68 15.65 21.04
CA GLU A 97 -1.54 16.81 21.29
C GLU A 97 -2.89 16.71 20.56
N LEU A 98 -2.90 16.15 19.34
CA LEU A 98 -4.12 15.92 18.57
C LEU A 98 -4.87 14.63 18.95
N GLY A 99 -4.31 13.81 19.84
CA GLY A 99 -4.89 12.50 20.19
C GLY A 99 -4.93 11.50 19.02
N ARG A 100 -4.02 11.64 18.04
CA ARG A 100 -3.98 10.82 16.82
C ARG A 100 -2.75 9.93 16.75
N SER A 101 -2.80 8.92 15.89
CA SER A 101 -1.64 8.08 15.64
C SER A 101 -0.52 8.84 14.93
N GLN A 102 0.73 8.54 15.29
CA GLN A 102 1.91 9.13 14.66
C GLN A 102 1.95 8.81 13.16
N THR A 103 1.57 7.59 12.77
CA THR A 103 1.55 7.15 11.37
C THR A 103 0.52 7.91 10.54
N LEU A 104 -0.66 8.23 11.10
CA LEU A 104 -1.66 9.06 10.43
C LEU A 104 -1.12 10.47 10.20
N THR A 105 -0.60 11.10 11.25
CA THR A 105 -0.02 12.45 11.19
C THR A 105 1.11 12.53 10.17
N TRP A 106 2.03 11.55 10.18
CA TRP A 106 3.11 11.44 9.20
C TRP A 106 2.58 11.30 7.76
N ARG A 107 1.54 10.50 7.53
CA ARG A 107 0.92 10.33 6.20
C ARG A 107 0.31 11.63 5.70
N ILE A 108 -0.40 12.38 6.55
CA ILE A 108 -1.01 13.65 6.19
C ILE A 108 0.08 14.65 5.78
N LEU A 109 1.13 14.79 6.59
CA LEU A 109 2.27 15.66 6.29
C LEU A 109 2.92 15.30 4.95
N HIS A 110 3.14 14.01 4.69
CA HIS A 110 3.86 13.56 3.50
C HIS A 110 3.01 13.51 2.22
N ARG A 111 1.75 13.08 2.30
CA ARG A 111 0.90 12.84 1.11
C ARG A 111 0.01 14.04 0.80
N ASP A 112 -0.57 14.66 1.83
CA ASP A 112 -1.54 15.73 1.65
C ASP A 112 -0.84 17.10 1.60
N PHE A 113 0.21 17.29 2.41
CA PHE A 113 0.97 18.56 2.42
C PHE A 113 2.29 18.50 1.63
N GLY A 114 2.72 17.32 1.18
CA GLY A 114 3.99 17.17 0.44
C GLY A 114 5.24 17.56 1.23
N LEU A 115 5.16 17.57 2.57
CA LEU A 115 6.26 17.91 3.44
C LEU A 115 7.21 16.71 3.55
N HIS A 116 8.44 16.89 3.10
CA HIS A 116 9.50 15.91 3.21
C HIS A 116 10.46 16.28 4.35
N PRO A 117 11.09 15.29 5.02
CA PRO A 117 12.14 15.53 5.98
C PRO A 117 13.20 16.48 5.43
N TYR A 118 13.72 17.32 6.31
CA TYR A 118 14.73 18.30 5.93
C TYR A 118 15.96 17.61 5.34
N LYS A 119 16.32 18.00 4.11
CA LYS A 119 17.54 17.52 3.45
C LYS A 119 18.74 18.29 4.00
N ILE A 120 19.57 17.61 4.78
CA ILE A 120 20.82 18.16 5.31
C ILE A 120 21.69 18.56 4.10
N LYS A 121 22.00 19.86 3.99
CA LYS A 121 22.99 20.38 3.05
C LYS A 121 24.21 20.79 3.85
N LEU A 122 25.38 20.27 3.47
CA LEU A 122 26.65 20.64 4.08
C LEU A 122 27.06 21.98 3.46
N THR A 123 26.85 23.08 4.19
CA THR A 123 27.01 24.45 3.67
C THR A 123 28.22 25.18 4.26
N GLN A 124 29.06 24.52 5.07
CA GLN A 124 30.25 25.12 5.65
C GLN A 124 31.51 24.42 5.13
N GLU A 125 32.33 25.15 4.38
CA GLU A 125 33.73 24.79 4.15
C GLU A 125 34.54 25.24 5.37
N LEU A 126 35.30 24.32 5.96
CA LEU A 126 36.22 24.62 7.06
C LEU A 126 37.37 25.46 6.53
N LYS A 127 37.40 26.74 6.91
CA LYS A 127 38.61 27.56 6.75
C LYS A 127 39.65 27.10 7.78
N ARG A 128 40.87 26.87 7.30
CA ARG A 128 42.03 26.53 8.14
C ARG A 128 42.37 27.77 8.99
N ILE A 129 42.31 27.64 10.31
CA ILE A 129 42.84 28.66 11.22
C ILE A 129 44.35 28.48 11.19
N GLU A 130 45.08 29.44 10.63
CA GLU A 130 46.55 29.47 10.69
C GLU A 130 46.96 29.96 12.10
N GLU A 131 47.74 29.15 12.81
CA GLU A 131 48.15 29.34 14.21
C GLU A 131 49.29 30.38 14.34
N GLU A 132 49.19 31.57 13.76
CA GLU A 132 50.25 32.60 13.90
C GLU A 132 49.90 33.78 14.82
N ASP A 133 48.62 33.96 15.22
CA ASP A 133 48.21 35.16 15.99
C ASP A 133 48.46 35.10 17.51
N VAL A 134 48.93 33.97 18.06
CA VAL A 134 49.19 33.85 19.52
C VAL A 134 50.59 34.34 19.91
N SER A 135 51.52 34.46 18.96
CA SER A 135 52.93 34.77 19.26
C SER A 135 53.24 36.27 19.41
N LEU A 136 52.37 37.17 18.95
CA LEU A 136 52.61 38.63 19.00
C LEU A 136 52.11 39.30 20.30
N ALA A 137 51.37 38.60 21.16
CA ALA A 137 50.82 39.18 22.39
C ALA A 137 51.74 39.06 23.63
N LEU A 138 52.92 38.44 23.50
CA LEU A 138 53.80 38.13 24.64
C LEU A 138 55.15 38.88 24.64
N ILE A 139 55.33 39.86 23.74
CA ILE A 139 56.56 40.67 23.68
C ILE A 139 56.18 42.15 23.65
N LEU A 140 56.00 42.77 24.82
CA LEU A 140 56.32 44.19 25.07
C LEU A 140 56.32 44.44 26.60
N PRO A 141 57.44 44.89 27.20
CA PRO A 141 57.53 45.17 28.63
C PRO A 141 57.14 46.61 28.95
N LEU A 142 56.62 46.82 30.17
CA LEU A 142 56.79 48.05 30.96
C LEU A 142 57.28 47.65 32.34
#